data_AF-A0A3M0WIB3-F1
#
_entry.id   AF-A0A3M0WIB3-F1
#
_cell.length_a   1.000
_cell.length_b   1.000
_cell.length_c   1.000
_cell.angle_alpha   90.00
_cell.angle_beta   90.00
_cell.angle_gamma   90.00
#
_symmetry.space_group_name_H-M   'P 1'
#
loop_
_entity.id
_entity.type
_entity.pdbx_description
1 polymer ?
#
loop_
_entity_poly.entity_id
_entity_poly.type
_entity_poly.pdbx_seq_one_letter_code
_entity_poly.pdbx_strand_id
1 'polypeptide(L)'
;MELKTGNITTYWDIQNLSTKKTVEDVAKEFEAIFVRMILKEFRKTIPKGLLGNSFSSKMYLDMFDMTIAEKVSETDSFGLKNYIKEALENYAKYSGEKG
;
A
#
# COMPACT_ATOMS: atom_id res chain seq x y z
N MET A 1 -5.90 -30.71 -7.37
CA MET A 1 -4.62 -30.16 -6.88
C MET A 1 -4.84 -28.66 -6.74
N GLU A 2 -5.25 -28.23 -5.55
CA GLU A 2 -5.56 -26.82 -5.27
C GLU A 2 -4.27 -26.06 -5.06
N LEU A 3 -3.90 -25.23 -6.03
CA LEU A 3 -2.85 -24.25 -5.84
C LEU A 3 -3.44 -23.16 -4.96
N LYS A 4 -3.09 -23.17 -3.66
CA LYS A 4 -3.28 -22.03 -2.77
C LYS A 4 -2.36 -20.89 -3.23
N THR A 5 -2.74 -20.22 -4.32
CA THR A 5 -2.15 -18.95 -4.72
C THR A 5 -2.46 -17.96 -3.60
N GLY A 6 -1.41 -17.47 -2.92
CA GLY A 6 -1.56 -16.37 -1.97
C GLY A 6 -2.33 -15.24 -2.66
N ASN A 7 -3.40 -14.78 -2.02
CA ASN A 7 -4.32 -13.80 -2.57
C ASN A 7 -3.56 -12.48 -2.81
N ILE A 8 -3.08 -12.25 -4.03
CA ILE A 8 -2.56 -10.95 -4.45
C ILE A 8 -3.78 -10.12 -4.83
N THR A 9 -4.24 -9.26 -3.92
CA THR A 9 -5.37 -8.36 -4.19
C THR A 9 -4.87 -7.19 -5.03
N THR A 10 -5.15 -7.23 -6.33
CA THR A 10 -4.78 -6.15 -7.26
C THR A 10 -5.84 -5.05 -7.27
N TYR A 11 -5.45 -3.77 -7.44
CA TYR A 11 -6.37 -2.61 -7.46
C TYR A 11 -7.52 -2.71 -8.49
N TRP A 12 -7.40 -3.55 -9.51
CA TRP A 12 -8.44 -3.79 -10.52
C TRP A 12 -9.42 -4.91 -10.17
N ASP A 13 -9.33 -5.52 -8.98
CA ASP A 13 -10.33 -6.46 -8.47
C ASP A 13 -11.53 -5.70 -7.88
N ILE A 14 -12.40 -5.24 -8.76
CA ILE A 14 -13.60 -4.44 -8.45
C ILE A 14 -14.65 -5.30 -7.71
N GLN A 15 -14.53 -6.63 -7.69
CA GLN A 15 -15.53 -7.51 -7.06
C GLN A 15 -15.48 -7.46 -5.52
N ASN A 16 -14.36 -7.01 -4.92
CA ASN A 16 -14.19 -6.87 -3.48
C ASN A 16 -14.53 -5.48 -2.92
N LEU A 17 -15.11 -4.56 -3.71
CA LEU A 17 -15.46 -3.20 -3.27
C LEU A 17 -16.63 -3.14 -2.26
N SER A 18 -17.41 -4.21 -2.10
CA SER A 18 -18.59 -4.24 -1.23
C SER A 18 -18.28 -4.44 0.26
N THR A 19 -17.03 -4.70 0.64
CA THR A 19 -16.67 -4.91 2.05
C THR A 19 -16.42 -3.59 2.75
N LYS A 20 -17.17 -3.32 3.82
CA LYS A 20 -16.91 -2.18 4.72
C LYS A 20 -15.53 -2.39 5.37
N LYS A 21 -14.52 -1.64 4.93
CA LYS A 21 -13.18 -1.67 5.51
C LYS A 21 -13.18 -1.01 6.88
N THR A 22 -12.42 -1.56 7.82
CA THR A 22 -12.21 -0.94 9.13
C THR A 22 -11.22 0.22 9.02
N VAL A 23 -11.18 1.12 10.01
CA VAL A 23 -10.17 2.19 10.08
C VAL A 23 -8.75 1.61 10.07
N GLU A 24 -8.57 0.44 10.69
CA GLU A 24 -7.31 -0.30 10.71
C GLU A 24 -6.90 -0.75 9.30
N ASP A 25 -7.83 -1.34 8.54
CA ASP A 25 -7.57 -1.80 7.17
C ASP A 25 -7.19 -0.62 6.26
N VAL A 26 -7.93 0.49 6.40
CA VAL A 26 -7.65 1.73 5.65
C VAL A 26 -6.28 2.27 6.03
N ALA A 27 -5.95 2.37 7.31
CA ALA A 27 -4.65 2.87 7.77
C ALA A 27 -3.49 2.01 7.24
N LYS A 28 -3.65 0.68 7.22
CA LYS A 28 -2.68 -0.26 6.68
C LYS A 28 -2.48 -0.09 5.17
N GLU A 29 -3.55 0.12 4.42
CA GLU A 29 -3.48 0.38 2.97
C GLU A 29 -2.76 1.69 2.67
N PHE A 30 -3.01 2.74 3.45
CA PHE A 30 -2.31 4.01 3.30
C PHE A 30 -0.82 3.89 3.63
N GLU A 31 -0.46 3.14 4.68
CA GLU A 31 0.95 2.86 4.99
C GLU A 31 1.65 2.14 3.83
N ALA A 32 0.99 1.15 3.22
CA ALA A 32 1.52 0.48 2.03
C ALA A 32 1.76 1.46 0.87
N ILE A 33 0.82 2.38 0.61
CA ILE A 33 0.99 3.40 -0.43
C ILE A 33 2.21 4.28 -0.13
N PHE A 34 2.37 4.70 1.12
CA PHE A 34 3.48 5.56 1.51
C PHE A 34 4.84 4.85 1.40
N VAL A 35 4.92 3.60 1.85
CA VAL A 35 6.14 2.77 1.68
C VAL A 35 6.46 2.61 0.20
N ARG A 36 5.46 2.34 -0.64
CA ARG A 36 5.65 2.26 -2.09
C ARG A 36 6.17 3.57 -2.69
N MET A 37 5.67 4.71 -2.23
CA MET A 37 6.19 6.02 -2.66
C MET A 37 7.67 6.17 -2.28
N ILE A 38 8.04 5.83 -1.05
CA ILE A 38 9.43 5.85 -0.60
C ILE A 38 10.30 4.94 -1.46
N LEU A 39 9.89 3.68 -1.70
CA LEU A 39 10.61 2.73 -2.54
C LEU A 39 10.80 3.26 -3.96
N LYS A 40 9.77 3.89 -4.52
CA LYS A 40 9.82 4.51 -5.84
C LYS A 40 10.79 5.68 -5.88
N GLU A 41 10.81 6.54 -4.87
CA GLU A 41 11.78 7.64 -4.78
C GLU A 41 13.20 7.10 -4.60
N PHE A 42 13.41 6.08 -3.76
CA PHE A 42 14.72 5.41 -3.65
C PHE A 42 15.17 4.81 -4.98
N ARG A 43 14.28 4.19 -5.74
CA ARG A 43 14.64 3.66 -7.07
C ARG A 43 15.09 4.75 -8.03
N LYS A 44 14.50 5.96 -7.97
CA LYS A 44 14.93 7.06 -8.83
C LYS A 44 16.37 7.51 -8.56
N THR A 45 16.93 7.21 -7.38
CA THR A 45 18.35 7.49 -7.08
C THR A 45 19.30 6.46 -7.69
N ILE A 46 18.79 5.29 -8.10
CA ILE A 46 19.59 4.26 -8.76
C ILE A 46 19.84 4.67 -10.23
N PRO A 47 21.10 4.64 -10.72
CA PRO A 47 21.42 4.98 -12.10
C PRO A 47 20.63 4.13 -13.10
N LYS A 48 20.09 4.78 -14.15
CA LYS A 48 19.23 4.17 -15.20
C LYS A 48 19.87 3.05 -16.03
N GLY A 49 21.16 2.76 -15.82
CA GLY A 49 21.87 1.65 -16.47
C GLY A 49 21.89 0.36 -15.64
N LEU A 50 21.60 0.42 -14.33
CA LEU A 50 21.65 -0.74 -13.45
C LEU A 50 20.35 -1.56 -13.50
N LEU A 51 19.22 -0.88 -13.69
CA LEU A 51 17.90 -1.47 -13.86
C LEU A 51 17.45 -1.22 -15.30
N GLY A 52 17.16 -2.28 -16.05
CA GLY A 52 16.85 -2.18 -17.49
C GLY A 52 15.75 -1.16 -17.79
N ASN A 53 15.90 -0.40 -18.89
CA ASN A 53 14.95 0.67 -19.26
C ASN A 53 13.74 0.20 -20.08
N SER A 54 13.56 -1.11 -20.27
CA SER A 54 12.43 -1.66 -21.02
C SER A 54 11.10 -1.45 -20.29
N PHE A 55 9.99 -1.44 -21.04
CA PHE A 55 8.65 -1.38 -20.46
C PHE A 55 8.40 -2.54 -19.49
N SER A 56 8.80 -3.76 -19.88
CA SER A 56 8.66 -4.97 -19.05
C SER A 56 9.45 -4.86 -17.74
N SER A 57 10.65 -4.29 -17.78
CA SER A 57 11.47 -4.06 -16.57
C SER A 57 10.78 -3.09 -15.62
N LYS A 58 10.26 -1.96 -16.13
CA LYS A 58 9.51 -1.00 -15.32
C LYS A 58 8.26 -1.63 -14.69
N MET A 59 7.52 -2.42 -15.46
CA MET A 59 6.33 -3.11 -14.95
C MET A 59 6.68 -4.14 -13.87
N TYR A 60 7.72 -4.95 -14.07
CA TYR A 60 8.22 -5.88 -13.04
C TYR A 60 8.64 -5.15 -11.76
N LEU A 61 9.39 -4.06 -11.92
CA LEU A 61 9.88 -3.25 -10.81
C LEU A 61 8.73 -2.58 -10.04
N ASP A 62 7.69 -2.11 -10.73
CA ASP A 62 6.49 -1.58 -10.08
C ASP A 62 5.74 -2.68 -9.32
N MET A 63 5.65 -3.90 -9.86
CA MET A 63 5.07 -5.05 -9.15
C MET A 63 5.89 -5.45 -7.94
N PHE A 64 7.22 -5.44 -8.07
CA PHE A 64 8.13 -5.70 -6.97
C PHE A 64 7.93 -4.71 -5.82
N ASP A 65 7.85 -3.41 -6.11
CA ASP A 65 7.59 -2.40 -5.07
C ASP A 65 6.22 -2.62 -4.40
N MET A 66 5.20 -3.02 -5.17
CA MET A 66 3.89 -3.32 -4.61
C MET A 66 3.95 -4.46 -3.60
N THR A 67 4.61 -5.58 -3.94
CA THR A 67 4.73 -6.72 -3.03
C THR A 67 5.54 -6.38 -1.78
N ILE A 68 6.64 -5.64 -1.92
CA ILE A 68 7.44 -5.22 -0.77
C ILE A 68 6.61 -4.28 0.13
N ALA A 69 5.92 -3.31 -0.44
CA ALA A 69 5.12 -2.36 0.33
C ALA A 69 3.97 -3.04 1.08
N GLU A 70 3.30 -4.03 0.47
CA GLU A 70 2.26 -4.84 1.10
C GLU A 70 2.83 -5.69 2.25
N LYS A 71 3.99 -6.33 2.06
CA LYS A 71 4.65 -7.09 3.13
C LYS A 71 5.17 -6.23 4.26
N VAL A 72 5.64 -5.02 3.95
CA VAL A 72 6.06 -4.07 4.97
C VAL A 72 4.86 -3.53 5.74
N SER A 73 3.72 -3.25 5.11
CA SER A 73 2.52 -2.79 5.84
C SER A 73 1.83 -3.90 6.65
N GLU A 74 2.07 -5.18 6.33
CA GLU A 74 1.73 -6.30 7.22
C GLU A 74 2.53 -6.28 8.52
N THR A 75 3.69 -5.64 8.54
CA THR A 75 4.51 -5.46 9.74
C THR A 75 4.27 -4.09 10.34
N ASP A 76 4.13 -3.99 11.66
CA ASP A 76 4.00 -2.70 12.36
C ASP A 76 5.32 -1.88 12.39
N SER A 77 6.22 -2.10 11.43
CA SER A 77 7.59 -1.59 11.44
C SER A 77 7.72 -0.11 11.05
N PHE A 78 6.80 0.43 10.25
CA PHE A 78 6.85 1.85 9.85
C PHE A 78 6.12 2.77 10.83
N GLY A 79 5.22 2.24 11.66
CA GLY A 79 4.48 2.99 12.69
C GLY A 79 3.51 4.04 12.14
N LEU A 80 3.45 4.23 10.83
CA LEU A 80 2.61 5.23 10.16
C LEU A 80 1.14 4.85 10.25
N LYS A 81 0.84 3.55 10.25
CA LYS A 81 -0.52 3.02 10.47
C LYS A 81 -1.19 3.65 11.70
N ASN A 82 -0.48 3.73 12.82
CA ASN A 82 -1.04 4.26 14.07
C ASN A 82 -1.34 5.76 13.98
N TYR A 83 -0.46 6.54 13.36
CA TYR A 83 -0.68 7.97 13.13
C TYR A 83 -1.88 8.23 12.21
N ILE A 84 -2.02 7.43 11.15
CA ILE A 84 -3.16 7.56 10.22
C ILE A 84 -4.46 7.17 10.91
N LYS A 85 -4.45 6.08 11.68
CA LYS A 85 -5.60 5.67 12.48
C LYS A 85 -6.04 6.77 13.45
N GLU A 86 -5.11 7.32 14.23
CA GLU A 86 -5.39 8.40 15.17
C GLU A 86 -5.95 9.65 14.44
N ALA A 87 -5.38 10.00 13.29
CA ALA A 87 -5.87 11.11 12.48
C ALA A 87 -7.30 10.89 11.97
N LEU A 88 -7.63 9.66 11.52
CA LEU A 88 -8.96 9.29 11.05
C LEU A 88 -9.98 9.26 12.20
N GLU A 89 -9.61 8.73 13.36
CA GLU A 89 -10.44 8.71 14.56
C GLU A 89 -10.71 10.13 15.06
N ASN A 90 -9.68 10.99 15.12
CA ASN A 90 -9.84 12.40 15.46
C ASN A 90 -10.74 13.12 14.45
N TYR A 91 -10.54 12.91 13.15
CA TYR A 91 -11.41 13.50 12.13
C TYR A 91 -12.86 13.07 12.29
N ALA A 92 -13.13 11.78 12.53
CA ALA A 92 -14.48 11.27 12.77
C ALA A 92 -15.11 11.89 14.03
N LYS A 93 -14.32 12.08 15.10
CA LYS A 93 -14.77 12.69 16.36
C LYS A 93 -15.17 14.16 16.18
N TYR A 94 -14.38 14.94 15.44
CA TYR A 94 -14.61 16.38 15.26
C TYR A 94 -15.52 16.73 14.07
N SER A 95 -15.75 15.82 13.13
CA SER A 95 -16.72 16.00 12.04
C SER A 95 -18.16 15.67 12.45
N GLY A 96 -18.37 14.93 13.55
CA GLY A 96 -19.69 14.65 14.12
C GLY A 96 -20.30 15.78 14.98
N GLU A 97 -19.52 16.83 15.31
CA GLU A 97 -19.96 17.96 16.16
C GLU A 97 -20.11 19.27 15.38
N LYS A 98 -20.57 19.23 14.12
CA LYS A 98 -21.19 20.39 13.46
C LYS A 98 -22.39 19.92 12.64
N GLY A 99 -23.52 19.80 13.35
CA GLY A 99 -24.83 20.00 12.72
C GLY A 99 -25.00 21.43 12.24
#